data_AF-A0A941NH81-F1
#
_entry.id   AF-A0A941NH81-F1
#
_cell.length_a   1.000
_cell.length_b   1.000
_cell.length_c   1.000
_cell.angle_alpha   90.00
_cell.angle_beta   90.00
_cell.angle_gamma   90.00
#
_symmetry.space_group_name_H-M   'P 1'
#
loop_
_entity.id
_entity.type
_entity.pdbx_description
1 polymer ?
#
loop_
_entity_poly.entity_id
_entity_poly.type
_entity_poly.pdbx_seq_one_letter_code
_entity_poly.pdbx_strand_id
1 'polypeptide(L)' 'MASNIDNIKVEISVVLGRSVIPMHQLLRMGRGAVIELDSHQDDPVTILANDKPVAKGEIQIHGDKIGVSVVELLSNYE' A
#
# COMPACT_ATOMS: atom_id res chain seq x y z
N MET A 1 33.67 10.90 6.59
CA MET A 1 32.82 9.94 7.31
C MET A 1 31.63 9.64 6.41
N ALA A 2 31.66 8.52 5.68
CA ALA A 2 30.52 8.10 4.88
C ALA A 2 29.40 7.74 5.86
N SER A 3 28.27 8.42 5.74
CA SER A 3 27.14 8.22 6.64
C SER A 3 26.60 6.81 6.42
N ASN A 4 26.56 5.97 7.45
CA ASN A 4 26.02 4.59 7.37
C ASN A 4 24.51 4.53 7.03
N ILE A 5 23.91 5.67 6.70
CA ILE A 5 22.49 5.83 6.38
C ILE A 5 22.12 5.13 5.06
N ASP A 6 23.05 5.06 4.11
CA ASP A 6 22.78 4.48 2.78
C ASP A 6 22.48 2.97 2.81
N ASN A 7 22.91 2.27 3.88
CA ASN A 7 22.72 0.83 4.03
C ASN A 7 21.56 0.45 4.96
N ILE A 8 20.72 1.41 5.34
CA ILE A 8 19.55 1.14 6.17
C ILE A 8 18.48 0.50 5.30
N LYS A 9 18.09 -0.73 5.64
CA LYS A 9 16.97 -1.42 5.01
C LYS A 9 15.66 -0.75 5.44
N VAL A 10 14.83 -0.44 4.46
CA VAL A 10 13.48 0.11 4.66
C VAL A 10 12.48 -0.91 4.11
N GLU A 11 11.43 -1.19 4.88
CA GLU A 11 10.33 -2.03 4.39
C GLU A 11 9.39 -1.16 3.56
N ILE A 12 9.21 -1.56 2.29
CA ILE A 12 8.29 -0.90 1.38
C ILE A 12 7.06 -1.79 1.21
N SER A 13 5.90 -1.23 1.56
CA SER A 13 4.60 -1.90 1.46
C SER A 13 3.70 -1.14 0.52
N VAL A 14 3.05 -1.83 -0.40
CA VAL A 14 2.05 -1.24 -1.30
C VAL A 14 0.67 -1.64 -0.82
N VAL A 15 -0.17 -0.66 -0.53
CA VAL A 15 -1.53 -0.85 -0.05
C VAL A 15 -2.50 -0.50 -1.15
N LEU A 16 -3.26 -1.50 -1.60
CA LEU A 16 -4.33 -1.34 -2.58
C LEU A 16 -5.50 -0.54 -2.02
N GLY A 17 -5.90 -0.85 -0.78
CA GLY A 17 -7.01 -0.18 -0.09
C GLY A 17 -7.16 -0.66 1.34
N ARG A 18 -8.03 0.02 2.09
CA ARG A 18 -8.33 -0.30 3.49
C ARG A 18 -9.84 -0.47 3.66
N SER A 19 -10.23 -1.17 4.72
CA SER A 19 -11.63 -1.33 5.08
C SER A 19 -11.75 -1.37 6.59
N VAL A 20 -12.73 -0.66 7.14
CA VAL A 20 -13.03 -0.66 8.57
C VAL A 20 -14.26 -1.51 8.80
N ILE A 21 -14.08 -2.65 9.49
CA ILE A 21 -15.14 -3.63 9.69
C ILE A 21 -15.43 -3.77 11.19
N PRO A 22 -16.70 -3.81 11.62
CA PRO A 22 -17.06 -4.13 12.99
C PRO A 22 -16.54 -5.51 13.41
N MET A 23 -16.05 -5.63 14.64
CA MET A 23 -15.44 -6.87 15.15
C MET A 23 -16.39 -8.09 15.03
N HIS A 24 -17.68 -7.91 15.29
CA HIS A 24 -18.66 -9.00 15.17
C HIS A 24 -18.84 -9.50 13.74
N GLN A 25 -18.60 -8.67 12.73
CA GLN A 25 -18.70 -9.04 11.33
C GLN A 25 -17.45 -9.80 10.91
N LEU A 26 -16.26 -9.34 11.32
CA LEU A 26 -14.99 -10.07 11.15
C LEU A 26 -15.06 -11.47 11.75
N LEU A 27 -15.56 -11.62 12.99
CA LEU A 27 -15.66 -12.93 13.65
C LEU A 27 -16.66 -13.88 12.98
N ARG A 28 -17.64 -13.35 12.23
CA ARG A 28 -18.63 -14.15 11.50
C ARG A 28 -18.18 -14.48 10.06
N MET A 29 -17.02 -13.99 9.63
CA MET A 29 -16.51 -14.29 8.30
C MET A 29 -16.19 -15.78 8.16
N GLY A 30 -16.83 -16.40 7.18
CA GLY A 30 -16.57 -17.78 6.79
C GLY A 30 -15.81 -17.86 5.47
N ARG A 31 -15.67 -19.07 4.95
CA ARG A 31 -15.13 -19.29 3.61
C ARG A 31 -15.99 -18.57 2.57
N GLY A 32 -15.35 -17.82 1.68
CA GLY A 32 -16.02 -17.07 0.61
C GLY A 32 -16.55 -15.69 1.00
N ALA A 33 -16.26 -15.19 2.21
CA ALA A 33 -16.57 -13.81 2.57
C ALA A 33 -15.75 -12.83 1.71
N VAL A 34 -16.42 -11.88 1.08
CA VAL A 34 -15.81 -10.79 0.30
C VAL A 34 -15.82 -9.52 1.15
N ILE A 35 -14.67 -8.84 1.24
CA ILE A 35 -14.54 -7.54 1.89
C ILE A 35 -14.37 -6.51 0.78
N GLU A 36 -15.26 -5.53 0.77
CA GLU A 36 -15.10 -4.35 -0.07
C GLU A 36 -14.09 -3.40 0.59
N LEU A 37 -13.13 -2.95 -0.21
CA LEU A 37 -12.15 -1.94 0.17
C LEU A 37 -12.68 -0.56 -0.22
N ASP A 38 -12.14 0.48 0.41
CA ASP A 38 -12.43 1.88 0.10
C ASP A 38 -11.89 2.36 -1.26
N SER A 39 -11.09 1.54 -1.94
CA SER A 39 -10.34 1.89 -3.14
C SER A 39 -11.00 1.31 -4.39
N HIS A 40 -11.12 2.14 -5.42
CA HIS A 40 -11.68 1.79 -6.72
C HIS A 40 -10.60 1.36 -7.70
N GLN A 41 -10.99 0.78 -8.83
CA GLN A 41 -10.06 0.32 -9.87
C GLN A 41 -9.15 1.44 -10.42
N ASP A 42 -9.65 2.67 -10.40
CA ASP A 42 -8.95 3.85 -10.92
C ASP A 42 -8.19 4.62 -9.83
N ASP A 43 -8.31 4.22 -8.56
CA ASP A 43 -7.66 4.91 -7.45
C ASP A 43 -6.17 4.53 -7.38
N PRO A 44 -5.27 5.50 -7.17
CA PRO A 44 -3.85 5.21 -7.03
C PRO A 44 -3.57 4.47 -5.72
N VAL A 45 -2.69 3.47 -5.78
CA VAL A 45 -2.25 2.73 -4.60
C VAL A 45 -1.36 3.57 -3.71
N THR A 46 -1.41 3.31 -2.41
CA THR A 46 -0.56 4.00 -1.43
C THR A 46 0.72 3.20 -1.19
N ILE A 47 1.86 3.86 -1.33
CA ILE A 47 3.17 3.29 -1.03
C ILE A 47 3.58 3.74 0.37
N LEU A 48 3.86 2.76 1.24
CA LEU A 48 4.28 2.95 2.61
C LEU A 48 5.78 2.60 2.74
N ALA A 49 6.50 3.37 3.53
CA ALA A 49 7.82 3.05 4.02
C ALA A 49 7.76 2.93 5.55
N ASN A 50 8.01 1.74 6.10
CA ASN A 50 7.85 1.45 7.54
C ASN A 50 6.50 1.99 8.09
N ASP A 51 5.40 1.60 7.47
CA ASP A 51 4.02 2.02 7.79
C ASP A 51 3.67 3.52 7.58
N LYS A 52 4.60 4.34 7.08
CA LYS A 52 4.34 5.76 6.78
C LYS A 52 4.07 5.95 5.28
N PRO A 53 3.01 6.67 4.89
CA PRO A 53 2.73 6.96 3.48
C PRO A 53 3.78 7.92 2.91
N VAL A 54 4.45 7.50 1.85
CA VAL A 54 5.54 8.25 1.21
C VAL A 54 5.24 8.62 -0.23
N ALA A 55 4.39 7.85 -0.90
CA ALA A 55 4.03 8.10 -2.29
C ALA A 55 2.69 7.47 -2.65
N LYS A 56 2.13 7.92 -3.76
CA LYS A 56 1.04 7.27 -4.48
C LYS A 56 1.55 6.73 -5.81
N GLY A 57 1.03 5.59 -6.22
CA GLY A 57 1.43 4.95 -7.47
C GLY A 57 0.26 4.31 -8.20
N GLU A 58 0.51 3.89 -9.43
CA GLU A 58 -0.41 3.11 -10.23
C GLU A 58 0.15 1.70 -10.43
N ILE A 59 -0.73 0.70 -10.39
CA ILE A 59 -0.36 -0.68 -10.67
C ILE A 59 -0.19 -0.84 -12.18
N GLN A 60 0.97 -1.32 -12.60
CA GLN A 60 1.21 -1.72 -13.98
C GLN A 60 1.48 -3.22 -14.06
N ILE A 61 0.76 -3.91 -14.93
CA ILE A 61 0.95 -5.34 -15.15
C ILE A 61 1.70 -5.51 -16.47
N HIS A 62 2.91 -6.07 -16.39
CA HIS A 62 3.76 -6.37 -17.54
C HIS A 62 3.86 -7.89 -17.70
N GLY A 63 2.92 -8.47 -18.44
CA GLY A 63 2.78 -9.92 -18.57
C GLY A 63 2.42 -10.54 -17.22
N ASP A 64 3.30 -11.39 -16.70
CA ASP A 64 3.12 -12.05 -15.39
C ASP A 64 3.70 -11.24 -14.22
N LYS A 65 4.27 -10.06 -14.47
CA LYS A 65 4.88 -9.21 -13.45
C LYS A 65 3.95 -8.08 -13.05
N ILE A 66 3.73 -7.93 -11.76
CA ILE A 66 3.06 -6.77 -11.18
C ILE A 66 4.15 -5.77 -10.78
N GLY A 67 4.08 -4.58 -11.35
CA GLY A 67 4.90 -3.42 -10.99
C GLY A 67 4.03 -2.29 -10.45
N VAL A 68 4.66 -1.32 -9.81
CA VAL A 68 4.01 -0.10 -9.35
C VAL A 68 4.82 1.07 -9.87
N SER A 69 4.18 1.98 -10.60
CA SER A 69 4.79 3.23 -11.04
C SER A 69 4.44 4.33 -10.06
N VAL A 70 5.45 5.03 -9.55
CA VAL A 70 5.23 6.19 -8.67
C VAL A 70 4.64 7.33 -9.50
N VAL A 71 3.48 7.84 -9.09
CA VAL A 71 2.78 8.95 -9.76
C VAL A 71 2.98 10.25 -8.98
N GLU A 72 2.86 10.18 -7.66
CA GLU A 72 2.96 11.35 -6.79
C GLU A 72 3.82 11.01 -5.58
N LEU A 73 4.81 11.86 -5.29
CA LEU A 73 5.59 11.79 -4.05
C LEU A 73 4.91 12.65 -2.99
N LEU A 74 4.66 12.07 -1.82
CA LEU A 74 4.13 12.80 -0.68
C LEU A 74 5.29 13.50 0.02
N SER A 75 5.42 14.81 -0.18
CA SER A 75 6.57 15.59 0.29
C SER A 75 6.50 16.03 1.76
N ASN A 76 5.55 15.53 2.55
CA ASN A 76 5.41 15.94 3.95
C ASN A 76 6.20 15.03 4.89
N TYR A 77 7.48 15.39 5.05
CA TYR A 77 8.22 15.09 6.28
C TYR A 77 7.86 16.17 7.32
N GLU A 78 6.83 15.93 8.12
CA GLU A 78 6.73 16.50 9.48
C GLU A 78 7.20 15.47 10.52
#